data_AF-A0A530Z3G4-F1
#
_entry.id   AF-A0A530Z3G4-F1
#
_cell.length_a   1.000
_cell.length_b   1.000
_cell.length_c   1.000
_cell.angle_alpha   90.00
_cell.angle_beta   90.00
_cell.angle_gamma   90.00
#
_symmetry.space_group_name_H-M   'P 1'
#
loop_
_entity.id
_entity.type
_entity.pdbx_description
1 polymer ?
#
loop_
_entity_poly.entity_id
_entity_poly.type
_entity_poly.pdbx_seq_one_letter_code
_entity_poly.pdbx_strand_id
1 'polypeptide(L)'
;MRRRINRIDSLSIKKEDFERTAHVLKLMDAVYPNFTSDLFILEISSTEFSSEFRLSGEQRIIVFDHEQVNSLNWFVNLNLKIEHPIFHYNEFMIRSGELLASWGEIQAAKRIHERIEEAWRSYNSAITTPYPYWRPFYPDGLKSVSRVVDYLAHSFVLGHEIGHHFQTLEPNDDIILAKTIADAYHADAMFEPSQSGSGPKFASFFRPPIDVKLNEDGVFDGQATRGRFLIGSLDQINEQQKSELFCDYFAFLAISLNSASRSVPHSDVIRSLVLCIEGLEKLTYLTKTMLRTPRLTRRCAVRFDDGHGKLRIGFLLYLMEMSRTSNPKVPATLHDYWSKITPESAKLIEMYKSQYGLNSIADMTTFLARGAFCLGIGMPFPDLPAKPESGSEGVLEMASEAFLIPWRFPSNIYEISRNNGWNPDQRGDPSMIGFASAVANAVSCVFGHGLEFRNNRKEKEAAVWLVRSPRARLLNPSERGVDRRNGRKQRDATRR
;
A
#
# COMPACT_ATOMS: atom_id res chain seq x y z
N MET A 1 35.89 5.36 9.34
CA MET A 1 34.92 4.95 10.38
C MET A 1 33.60 4.62 9.72
N ARG A 2 33.28 3.33 9.61
CA ARG A 2 32.02 2.80 9.04
C ARG A 2 30.91 3.03 10.07
N ARG A 3 30.05 4.03 9.87
CA ARG A 3 28.78 4.09 10.62
C ARG A 3 27.94 2.91 10.14
N ARG A 4 27.85 1.86 10.97
CA ARG A 4 26.80 0.84 10.86
C ARG A 4 25.48 1.60 10.77
N ILE A 5 24.70 1.32 9.74
CA ILE A 5 23.26 1.51 9.83
C ILE A 5 22.87 0.72 11.08
N ASN A 6 22.35 1.41 12.10
CA ASN A 6 21.74 0.71 13.22
C ASN A 6 20.54 -0.01 12.60
N ARG A 7 20.73 -1.29 12.25
CA ARG A 7 19.60 -2.20 12.15
C ARG A 7 18.99 -2.15 13.55
N ILE A 8 17.81 -1.55 13.67
CA ILE A 8 16.89 -1.98 14.71
C ILE A 8 16.80 -3.49 14.49
N ASP A 9 17.09 -4.30 15.50
CA ASP A 9 16.97 -5.74 15.36
C ASP A 9 15.58 -6.02 14.79
N SER A 10 15.57 -6.46 13.54
CA SER A 10 14.35 -6.84 12.83
C SER A 10 13.61 -7.83 13.71
N LEU A 11 12.29 -7.70 13.81
CA LEU A 11 11.48 -8.64 14.59
C LEU A 11 11.89 -10.07 14.23
N SER A 12 12.09 -10.91 15.25
CA SER A 12 12.64 -12.24 15.05
C SER A 12 11.72 -13.04 14.11
N ILE A 13 12.24 -13.46 12.96
CA ILE A 13 11.56 -14.39 12.07
C ILE A 13 11.41 -15.70 12.83
N LYS A 14 10.18 -16.19 12.98
CA LYS A 14 9.90 -17.38 13.78
C LYS A 14 10.00 -18.63 12.92
N LYS A 15 10.15 -19.79 13.55
CA LYS A 15 10.20 -21.08 12.85
C LYS A 15 8.94 -21.30 12.00
N GLU A 16 7.79 -20.88 12.52
CA GLU A 16 6.50 -20.99 11.85
C GLU A 16 6.45 -20.19 10.54
N ASP A 17 7.23 -19.11 10.42
CA ASP A 17 7.28 -18.28 9.22
C ASP A 17 7.99 -19.03 8.07
N PHE A 18 9.13 -19.67 8.36
CA PHE A 18 9.82 -20.56 7.41
C PHE A 18 8.93 -21.76 7.01
N GLU A 19 8.21 -22.35 7.96
CA GLU A 19 7.29 -23.46 7.71
C GLU A 19 6.14 -23.05 6.78
N ARG A 20 5.60 -21.83 6.94
CA ARG A 20 4.58 -21.26 6.04
C ARG A 20 5.14 -21.05 4.63
N THR A 21 6.34 -20.50 4.50
CA THR A 21 7.00 -20.32 3.20
C THR A 21 7.21 -21.66 2.52
N ALA A 22 7.82 -22.63 3.22
CA ALA A 22 8.04 -23.98 2.70
C ALA A 22 6.72 -24.67 2.27
N HIS A 23 5.64 -24.46 3.03
CA HIS A 23 4.33 -25.00 2.69
C HIS A 23 3.78 -24.41 1.38
N VAL A 24 3.84 -23.08 1.20
CA VAL A 24 3.39 -22.44 -0.04
C VAL A 24 4.23 -22.91 -1.23
N LEU A 25 5.55 -22.99 -1.09
CA LEU A 25 6.42 -23.51 -2.15
C LEU A 25 6.09 -24.94 -2.52
N LYS A 26 5.84 -25.81 -1.53
CA LYS A 26 5.44 -27.19 -1.79
C LYS A 26 4.12 -27.28 -2.57
N LEU A 27 3.15 -26.44 -2.24
CA LEU A 27 1.87 -26.40 -2.97
C LEU A 27 2.07 -25.92 -4.42
N MET A 28 2.89 -24.88 -4.61
CA MET A 28 3.19 -24.36 -5.95
C MET A 28 4.01 -25.35 -6.78
N ASP A 29 4.97 -26.06 -6.18
CA ASP A 29 5.83 -27.04 -6.86
C ASP A 29 5.05 -28.28 -7.31
N ALA A 30 3.99 -28.63 -6.57
CA ALA A 30 3.06 -29.68 -6.98
C ALA A 30 2.29 -29.33 -8.27
N VAL A 31 2.15 -28.04 -8.60
CA VAL A 31 1.52 -27.57 -9.84
C VAL A 31 2.57 -27.27 -10.91
N TYR A 32 3.71 -26.68 -10.52
CA TYR A 32 4.81 -26.31 -11.40
C TYR A 32 6.11 -26.98 -10.96
N PRO A 33 6.35 -28.24 -11.36
CA PRO A 33 7.50 -28.99 -10.89
C PRO A 33 8.82 -28.31 -11.20
N ASN A 34 9.69 -28.22 -10.20
CA ASN A 34 11.04 -27.65 -10.28
C ASN A 34 11.09 -26.13 -10.51
N PHE A 35 9.99 -25.39 -10.33
CA PHE A 35 10.02 -23.92 -10.47
C PHE A 35 10.97 -23.26 -9.44
N THR A 36 11.27 -23.97 -8.35
CA THR A 36 12.18 -23.53 -7.28
C THR A 36 13.67 -23.80 -7.55
N SER A 37 14.01 -24.53 -8.63
CA SER A 37 15.38 -25.00 -8.91
C SER A 37 16.44 -23.88 -8.91
N ASP A 38 16.11 -22.72 -9.47
CA ASP A 38 16.99 -21.54 -9.53
C ASP A 38 16.50 -20.38 -8.64
N LEU A 39 15.54 -20.65 -7.74
CA LEU A 39 14.89 -19.64 -6.89
C LEU A 39 15.44 -19.70 -5.47
N PHE A 40 16.02 -18.60 -5.01
CA PHE A 40 16.42 -18.41 -3.63
C PHE A 40 15.45 -17.48 -2.91
N ILE A 41 14.96 -17.88 -1.73
CA ILE A 41 14.12 -17.02 -0.90
C ILE A 41 14.96 -16.51 0.27
N LEU A 42 15.19 -15.19 0.27
CA LEU A 42 15.79 -14.47 1.37
C LEU A 42 14.69 -13.96 2.29
N GLU A 43 14.38 -14.73 3.32
CA GLU A 43 13.45 -14.32 4.37
C GLU A 43 14.07 -13.22 5.25
N ILE A 44 13.39 -12.09 5.34
CA ILE A 44 13.79 -10.95 6.16
C ILE A 44 12.60 -10.46 7.00
N SER A 45 12.88 -9.66 8.02
CA SER A 45 11.90 -8.77 8.63
C SER A 45 12.48 -7.37 8.51
N SER A 46 11.73 -6.44 7.95
CA SER A 46 12.24 -5.09 7.70
C SER A 46 11.19 -4.02 7.99
N THR A 47 11.67 -2.80 8.22
CA THR A 47 10.83 -1.61 8.37
C THR A 47 10.41 -1.01 7.02
N GLU A 48 10.82 -1.59 5.89
CA GLU A 48 10.38 -1.16 4.56
C GLU A 48 9.00 -1.77 4.20
N PHE A 49 8.57 -2.82 4.91
CA PHE A 49 7.28 -3.48 4.77
C PHE A 49 6.98 -3.87 3.31
N SER A 50 8.00 -4.35 2.60
CA SER A 50 7.89 -4.67 1.18
C SER A 50 8.76 -5.87 0.86
N SER A 51 8.13 -6.89 0.29
CA SER A 51 8.80 -7.95 -0.43
C SER A 51 9.12 -7.50 -1.85
N GLU A 52 10.09 -8.14 -2.48
CA GLU A 52 10.44 -7.89 -3.87
C GLU A 52 11.21 -9.07 -4.48
N PHE A 53 10.95 -9.31 -5.76
CA PHE A 53 11.76 -10.17 -6.61
C PHE A 53 12.95 -9.40 -7.21
N ARG A 54 14.12 -10.04 -7.22
CA ARG A 54 15.37 -9.49 -7.77
C ARG A 54 16.12 -10.52 -8.61
N LEU A 55 16.72 -10.02 -9.69
CA LEU A 55 17.74 -10.74 -10.45
C LEU A 55 19.14 -10.28 -10.01
N SER A 56 19.99 -11.23 -9.64
CA SER A 56 21.39 -10.99 -9.29
C SER A 56 22.29 -11.92 -10.09
N GLY A 57 22.66 -11.50 -11.31
CA GLY A 57 23.29 -12.39 -12.29
C GLY A 57 22.29 -13.44 -12.76
N GLU A 58 22.64 -14.71 -12.64
CA GLU A 58 21.76 -15.84 -12.96
C GLU A 58 20.85 -16.23 -11.78
N GLN A 59 21.11 -15.69 -10.58
CA GLN A 59 20.32 -16.02 -9.40
C GLN A 59 19.02 -15.23 -9.35
N ARG A 60 17.91 -15.94 -9.12
CA ARG A 60 16.58 -15.37 -8.92
C ARG A 60 16.30 -15.36 -7.42
N ILE A 61 16.09 -14.17 -6.86
CA ILE A 61 16.00 -13.97 -5.42
C ILE A 61 14.66 -13.32 -5.08
N ILE A 62 13.84 -13.98 -4.27
CA ILE A 62 12.70 -13.33 -3.60
C ILE A 62 13.21 -12.85 -2.24
N VAL A 63 13.24 -11.53 -2.05
CA VAL A 63 13.41 -10.93 -0.73
C VAL A 63 12.04 -10.88 -0.09
N PHE A 64 11.76 -11.81 0.82
CA PHE A 64 10.44 -11.97 1.42
C PHE A 64 10.41 -11.32 2.80
N ASP A 65 9.65 -10.22 2.92
CA ASP A 65 9.57 -9.44 4.16
C ASP A 65 8.37 -9.90 5.01
N HIS A 66 8.66 -10.68 6.06
CA HIS A 66 7.64 -11.14 6.99
C HIS A 66 6.94 -10.00 7.73
N GLU A 67 7.54 -8.82 7.82
CA GLU A 67 6.87 -7.69 8.46
C GLU A 67 5.81 -7.04 7.57
N GLN A 68 5.95 -7.15 6.24
CA GLN A 68 4.86 -6.84 5.33
C GLN A 68 3.68 -7.78 5.59
N VAL A 69 3.95 -9.09 5.68
CA VAL A 69 2.93 -10.11 5.96
C VAL A 69 2.26 -9.86 7.32
N ASN A 70 3.03 -9.60 8.37
CA ASN A 70 2.50 -9.29 9.70
C ASN A 70 1.62 -8.06 9.69
N SER A 71 2.04 -6.99 9.01
CA SER A 71 1.26 -5.76 8.86
C SER A 71 -0.06 -6.02 8.13
N LEU A 72 -0.01 -6.74 7.00
CA LEU A 72 -1.21 -7.10 6.24
C LEU A 72 -2.17 -7.98 7.05
N ASN A 73 -1.63 -8.96 7.77
CA ASN A 73 -2.40 -9.82 8.67
C ASN A 73 -3.09 -9.01 9.75
N TRP A 74 -2.39 -8.04 10.33
CA TRP A 74 -2.96 -7.13 11.30
C TRP A 74 -4.12 -6.30 10.70
N PHE A 75 -3.97 -5.78 9.48
CA PHE A 75 -5.05 -5.04 8.80
C PHE A 75 -6.27 -5.91 8.52
N VAL A 76 -6.07 -7.14 8.03
CA VAL A 76 -7.18 -8.07 7.77
C VAL A 76 -7.90 -8.42 9.08
N ASN A 77 -7.16 -8.63 10.19
CA ASN A 77 -7.73 -8.92 11.50
C ASN A 77 -8.62 -7.79 12.05
N LEU A 78 -8.24 -6.52 11.86
CA LEU A 78 -8.93 -5.40 12.49
C LEU A 78 -10.01 -4.76 11.64
N ASN A 79 -9.97 -4.98 10.32
CA ASN A 79 -11.02 -4.50 9.41
C ASN A 79 -12.35 -5.27 9.54
N LEU A 80 -12.50 -6.11 10.56
CA LEU A 80 -13.79 -6.67 11.00
C LEU A 80 -14.74 -5.61 11.61
N LYS A 81 -14.33 -4.33 11.66
CA LYS A 81 -15.13 -3.17 12.14
C LYS A 81 -15.60 -3.28 13.59
N ILE A 82 -14.92 -4.09 14.38
CA ILE A 82 -15.19 -4.28 15.81
C ILE A 82 -14.25 -3.47 16.70
N GLU A 83 -13.25 -2.81 16.11
CA GLU A 83 -12.17 -2.15 16.84
C GLU A 83 -12.29 -0.64 16.70
N HIS A 84 -11.98 0.07 17.78
CA HIS A 84 -12.01 1.54 17.77
C HIS A 84 -10.96 2.10 16.80
N PRO A 85 -11.25 3.25 16.15
CA PRO A 85 -10.30 3.92 15.24
C PRO A 85 -8.90 4.17 15.84
N ILE A 86 -8.80 4.33 17.17
CA ILE A 86 -7.52 4.56 17.87
C ILE A 86 -6.52 3.39 17.69
N PHE A 87 -7.00 2.15 17.60
CA PHE A 87 -6.12 1.00 17.39
C PHE A 87 -5.53 1.02 15.98
N HIS A 88 -6.36 1.26 14.96
CA HIS A 88 -5.96 1.50 13.57
C HIS A 88 -4.94 2.64 13.47
N TYR A 89 -5.24 3.78 14.09
CA TYR A 89 -4.36 4.93 14.15
C TYR A 89 -2.97 4.58 14.71
N ASN A 90 -2.92 3.86 15.83
CA ASN A 90 -1.65 3.56 16.50
C ASN A 90 -0.74 2.68 15.67
N GLU A 91 -1.27 1.67 14.99
CA GLU A 91 -0.44 0.85 14.09
C GLU A 91 0.16 1.70 12.98
N PHE A 92 -0.65 2.47 12.25
CA PHE A 92 -0.12 3.33 11.18
C PHE A 92 0.91 4.34 11.70
N MET A 93 0.74 4.86 12.92
CA MET A 93 1.73 5.70 13.57
C MET A 93 3.01 4.92 13.92
N ILE A 94 2.91 3.72 14.48
CA ILE A 94 4.06 2.85 14.78
C ILE A 94 4.86 2.58 13.49
N ARG A 95 4.18 2.14 12.43
CA ARG A 95 4.80 1.89 11.11
C ARG A 95 5.46 3.13 10.54
N SER A 96 4.83 4.30 10.68
CA SER A 96 5.44 5.58 10.28
C SER A 96 6.71 5.88 11.08
N GLY A 97 6.69 5.65 12.39
CA GLY A 97 7.85 5.82 13.26
C GLY A 97 9.00 4.89 12.91
N GLU A 98 8.70 3.62 12.64
CA GLU A 98 9.66 2.60 12.19
C GLU A 98 10.31 2.97 10.84
N LEU A 99 9.50 3.39 9.86
CA LEU A 99 9.97 3.88 8.56
C LEU A 99 10.94 5.06 8.75
N LEU A 100 10.53 6.09 9.49
CA LEU A 100 11.34 7.28 9.74
C LEU A 100 12.64 6.93 10.48
N ALA A 101 12.56 6.07 11.50
CA ALA A 101 13.74 5.63 12.24
C ALA A 101 14.73 4.89 11.33
N SER A 102 14.24 4.02 10.45
CA SER A 102 15.06 3.28 9.49
C SER A 102 15.75 4.18 8.46
N TRP A 103 15.11 5.29 8.08
CA TRP A 103 15.69 6.31 7.21
C TRP A 103 16.68 7.24 7.94
N GLY A 104 16.82 7.09 9.26
CA GLY A 104 17.68 7.92 10.10
C GLY A 104 17.02 9.21 10.59
N GLU A 105 15.71 9.38 10.40
CA GLU A 105 14.93 10.54 10.86
C GLU A 105 14.46 10.34 12.32
N ILE A 106 15.42 10.10 13.22
CA ILE A 106 15.16 9.71 14.63
C ILE A 106 14.30 10.73 15.38
N GLN A 107 14.48 12.02 15.12
CA GLN A 107 13.72 13.08 15.78
C GLN A 107 12.26 13.12 15.31
N ALA A 108 12.00 12.90 14.01
CA ALA A 108 10.64 12.75 13.52
C ALA A 108 9.99 11.49 14.10
N ALA A 109 10.71 10.36 14.14
CA ALA A 109 10.25 9.13 14.79
C ALA A 109 9.95 9.31 16.29
N LYS A 110 10.74 10.12 17.01
CA LYS A 110 10.48 10.46 18.41
C LYS A 110 9.17 11.25 18.58
N ARG A 111 8.91 12.23 17.71
CA ARG A 111 7.64 12.98 17.72
C ARG A 111 6.43 12.10 17.44
N ILE A 112 6.57 11.15 16.52
CA ILE A 112 5.54 10.13 16.27
C ILE A 112 5.23 9.38 17.57
N HIS A 113 6.25 8.92 18.29
CA HIS A 113 6.08 8.24 19.57
C HIS A 113 5.39 9.13 20.62
N GLU A 114 5.84 10.37 20.80
CA GLU A 114 5.21 11.34 21.71
C GLU A 114 3.72 11.58 21.35
N ARG A 115 3.40 11.63 20.05
CA ARG A 115 2.03 11.79 19.56
C ARG A 115 1.16 10.55 19.78
N ILE A 116 1.73 9.35 19.66
CA ILE A 116 1.04 8.09 20.02
C ILE A 116 0.68 8.12 21.50
N GLU A 117 1.62 8.48 22.38
CA GLU A 117 1.36 8.56 23.82
C GLU A 117 0.28 9.60 24.16
N GLU A 118 0.33 10.78 23.53
CA GLU A 118 -0.68 11.82 23.71
C GLU A 118 -2.07 11.36 23.27
N ALA A 119 -2.18 10.73 22.09
CA ALA A 119 -3.44 10.19 21.59
C ALA A 119 -4.01 9.12 22.54
N TRP A 120 -3.16 8.26 23.08
CA TRP A 120 -3.56 7.27 24.09
C TRP A 120 -4.05 7.91 25.39
N ARG A 121 -3.32 8.90 25.94
CA ARG A 121 -3.75 9.62 27.13
C ARG A 121 -5.10 10.30 26.91
N SER A 122 -5.26 10.96 25.76
CA SER A 122 -6.52 11.60 25.36
C SER A 122 -7.68 10.59 25.29
N TYR A 123 -7.48 9.46 24.61
CA TYR A 123 -8.46 8.38 24.51
C TYR A 123 -8.86 7.83 25.88
N ASN A 124 -7.89 7.53 26.74
CA ASN A 124 -8.13 6.99 28.09
C ASN A 124 -8.80 8.00 29.04
N SER A 125 -8.61 9.31 28.80
CA SER A 125 -9.20 10.39 29.60
C SER A 125 -10.60 10.83 29.13
N ALA A 126 -11.04 10.38 27.96
CA ALA A 126 -12.38 10.69 27.45
C ALA A 126 -13.45 10.06 28.36
N ILE A 127 -14.57 10.76 28.56
CA ILE A 127 -15.64 10.44 29.55
C ILE A 127 -16.48 9.20 29.13
N THR A 128 -15.89 8.23 28.43
CA THR A 128 -16.54 7.01 27.95
C THR A 128 -15.86 5.72 28.41
N THR A 129 -14.96 5.72 29.41
CA THR A 129 -14.42 4.42 29.88
C THR A 129 -14.19 4.34 31.39
N PRO A 130 -14.92 3.46 32.10
CA PRO A 130 -14.45 2.86 33.34
C PRO A 130 -13.42 1.76 33.01
N TYR A 131 -12.16 1.99 33.40
CA TYR A 131 -11.00 1.07 33.48
C TYR A 131 -10.32 0.54 32.19
N PRO A 132 -9.00 0.25 32.26
CA PRO A 132 -8.16 -0.01 31.09
C PRO A 132 -8.19 -1.50 30.72
N TYR A 133 -8.26 -1.76 29.42
CA TYR A 133 -8.12 -3.07 28.76
C TYR A 133 -9.25 -4.08 28.96
N TRP A 134 -10.26 -3.99 28.12
CA TRP A 134 -10.92 -5.18 27.58
C TRP A 134 -11.13 -4.98 26.08
N ARG A 135 -10.39 -5.73 25.24
CA ARG A 135 -10.79 -5.95 23.85
C ARG A 135 -12.15 -6.67 23.90
N PRO A 136 -13.17 -6.25 23.12
CA PRO A 136 -14.35 -7.08 22.91
C PRO A 136 -13.92 -8.39 22.25
N PHE A 137 -13.95 -9.50 23.01
CA PHE A 137 -13.62 -10.82 22.50
C PHE A 137 -14.85 -11.33 21.73
N TYR A 138 -14.80 -11.32 20.39
CA TYR A 138 -15.83 -11.93 19.55
C TYR A 138 -15.43 -13.37 19.21
N PRO A 139 -15.97 -14.41 19.87
CA PRO A 139 -15.41 -15.76 19.78
C PRO A 139 -15.60 -16.44 18.42
N ASP A 140 -16.66 -16.10 17.68
CA ASP A 140 -17.08 -16.89 16.51
C ASP A 140 -16.63 -16.31 15.17
N GLY A 141 -16.56 -14.96 15.04
CA GLY A 141 -16.01 -14.29 13.85
C GLY A 141 -14.48 -14.25 13.81
N LEU A 142 -13.81 -14.11 14.97
CA LEU A 142 -12.35 -14.20 15.04
C LEU A 142 -11.84 -15.61 14.79
N LYS A 143 -12.55 -16.67 15.22
CA LYS A 143 -12.10 -18.05 14.98
C LYS A 143 -12.09 -18.45 13.50
N SER A 144 -12.97 -17.89 12.67
CA SER A 144 -12.98 -18.18 11.24
C SER A 144 -11.97 -17.30 10.48
N VAL A 145 -11.85 -16.02 10.83
CA VAL A 145 -10.94 -15.07 10.16
C VAL A 145 -9.48 -15.24 10.60
N SER A 146 -9.21 -15.55 11.89
CA SER A 146 -7.85 -15.89 12.35
C SER A 146 -7.26 -17.10 11.60
N ARG A 147 -8.10 -18.05 11.17
CA ARG A 147 -7.66 -19.17 10.33
C ARG A 147 -7.07 -18.66 9.03
N VAL A 148 -7.69 -17.65 8.41
CA VAL A 148 -7.29 -17.08 7.12
C VAL A 148 -6.10 -16.14 7.26
N VAL A 149 -6.08 -15.36 8.34
CA VAL A 149 -5.07 -14.33 8.55
C VAL A 149 -3.68 -14.91 8.72
N ASP A 150 -3.50 -16.06 9.36
CA ASP A 150 -2.15 -16.61 9.56
C ASP A 150 -1.44 -17.06 8.28
N TYR A 151 -2.14 -17.18 7.15
CA TYR A 151 -1.56 -17.70 5.90
C TYR A 151 -1.94 -16.91 4.64
N LEU A 152 -3.07 -16.21 4.60
CA LEU A 152 -3.56 -15.61 3.34
C LEU A 152 -2.64 -14.50 2.85
N ALA A 153 -2.26 -13.54 3.71
CA ALA A 153 -1.35 -12.49 3.26
C ALA A 153 0.04 -13.06 2.92
N HIS A 154 0.48 -14.11 3.63
CA HIS A 154 1.71 -14.81 3.32
C HIS A 154 1.65 -15.42 1.91
N SER A 155 0.60 -16.19 1.61
CA SER A 155 0.40 -16.79 0.28
C SER A 155 0.18 -15.76 -0.81
N PHE A 156 -0.51 -14.65 -0.50
CA PHE A 156 -0.73 -13.57 -1.44
C PHE A 156 0.59 -12.89 -1.82
N VAL A 157 1.36 -12.41 -0.85
CA VAL A 157 2.64 -11.73 -1.09
C VAL A 157 3.62 -12.69 -1.76
N LEU A 158 3.79 -13.90 -1.22
CA LEU A 158 4.75 -14.85 -1.78
C LEU A 158 4.34 -15.31 -3.18
N GLY A 159 3.06 -15.59 -3.40
CA GLY A 159 2.55 -15.97 -4.72
C GLY A 159 2.70 -14.85 -5.75
N HIS A 160 2.57 -13.59 -5.34
CA HIS A 160 2.82 -12.43 -6.20
C HIS A 160 4.30 -12.35 -6.61
N GLU A 161 5.24 -12.49 -5.66
CA GLU A 161 6.68 -12.48 -5.98
C GLU A 161 7.11 -13.71 -6.81
N ILE A 162 6.46 -14.86 -6.61
CA ILE A 162 6.62 -16.03 -7.49
C ILE A 162 6.15 -15.70 -8.91
N GLY A 163 5.10 -14.89 -9.06
CA GLY A 163 4.69 -14.35 -10.35
C GLY A 163 5.83 -13.61 -11.05
N HIS A 164 6.51 -12.68 -10.36
CA HIS A 164 7.68 -12.00 -10.93
C HIS A 164 8.80 -12.97 -11.32
N HIS A 165 9.02 -14.04 -10.56
CA HIS A 165 9.95 -15.10 -10.93
C HIS A 165 9.55 -15.78 -12.26
N PHE A 166 8.28 -16.17 -12.41
CA PHE A 166 7.76 -16.79 -13.63
C PHE A 166 7.90 -15.90 -14.88
N GLN A 167 7.87 -14.56 -14.72
CA GLN A 167 8.11 -13.64 -15.83
C GLN A 167 9.54 -13.73 -16.41
N THR A 168 10.48 -14.28 -15.65
CA THR A 168 11.90 -14.43 -16.05
C THR A 168 12.24 -15.81 -16.58
N LEU A 169 11.27 -16.72 -16.60
CA LEU A 169 11.44 -18.06 -17.14
C LEU A 169 11.05 -18.09 -18.62
N GLU A 170 11.53 -19.12 -19.33
CA GLU A 170 11.10 -19.37 -20.69
C GLU A 170 9.58 -19.61 -20.72
N PRO A 171 8.85 -19.01 -21.69
CA PRO A 171 7.41 -19.19 -21.78
C PRO A 171 7.02 -20.66 -21.89
N ASN A 172 6.17 -21.13 -20.99
CA ASN A 172 5.45 -22.39 -21.09
C ASN A 172 3.94 -22.11 -21.21
N ASP A 173 3.15 -23.17 -21.45
CA ASP A 173 1.71 -23.04 -21.66
C ASP A 173 1.00 -22.33 -20.49
N ASP A 174 1.45 -22.56 -19.25
CA ASP A 174 0.87 -21.95 -18.05
C ASP A 174 1.20 -20.46 -17.90
N ILE A 175 2.45 -20.06 -18.19
CA ILE A 175 2.87 -18.65 -18.26
C ILE A 175 2.09 -17.94 -19.36
N ILE A 176 1.94 -18.58 -20.53
CA ILE A 176 1.18 -18.04 -21.66
C ILE A 176 -0.30 -17.88 -21.27
N LEU A 177 -0.86 -18.85 -20.55
CA LEU A 177 -2.24 -18.82 -20.06
C LEU A 177 -2.47 -17.68 -19.06
N ALA A 178 -1.61 -17.56 -18.04
CA ALA A 178 -1.68 -16.49 -17.05
C ALA A 178 -1.60 -15.11 -17.72
N LYS A 179 -0.66 -14.94 -18.67
CA LYS A 179 -0.53 -13.72 -19.47
C LYS A 179 -1.77 -13.43 -20.30
N THR A 180 -2.31 -14.44 -20.97
CA THR A 180 -3.52 -14.31 -21.79
C THR A 180 -4.73 -13.86 -20.96
N ILE A 181 -4.90 -14.40 -19.75
CA ILE A 181 -5.99 -14.01 -18.85
C ILE A 181 -5.80 -12.57 -18.36
N ALA A 182 -4.58 -12.20 -17.94
CA ALA A 182 -4.26 -10.85 -17.50
C ALA A 182 -4.47 -9.82 -18.62
N ASP A 183 -3.99 -10.11 -19.82
CA ASP A 183 -4.13 -9.25 -21.01
C ASP A 183 -5.60 -9.11 -21.44
N ALA A 184 -6.36 -10.21 -21.42
CA ALA A 184 -7.79 -10.18 -21.74
C ALA A 184 -8.58 -9.33 -20.74
N TYR A 185 -8.35 -9.54 -19.43
CA TYR A 185 -9.00 -8.72 -18.41
C TYR A 185 -8.60 -7.25 -18.52
N HIS A 186 -7.31 -6.96 -18.75
CA HIS A 186 -6.84 -5.58 -18.94
C HIS A 186 -7.52 -4.94 -20.15
N ALA A 187 -7.59 -5.64 -21.28
CA ALA A 187 -8.29 -5.16 -22.47
C ALA A 187 -9.78 -4.92 -22.19
N ASP A 188 -10.49 -5.87 -21.60
CA ASP A 188 -11.92 -5.73 -21.29
C ASP A 188 -12.17 -4.57 -20.31
N ALA A 189 -11.34 -4.46 -19.27
CA ALA A 189 -11.42 -3.38 -18.27
C ALA A 189 -11.10 -2.00 -18.87
N MET A 190 -10.25 -1.93 -19.91
CA MET A 190 -9.86 -0.68 -20.57
C MET A 190 -10.80 -0.27 -21.70
N PHE A 191 -11.50 -1.21 -22.35
CA PHE A 191 -12.20 -0.96 -23.62
C PHE A 191 -13.71 -1.27 -23.63
N GLU A 192 -14.31 -1.77 -22.54
CA GLU A 192 -15.78 -1.94 -22.48
C GLU A 192 -16.54 -0.60 -22.63
N PRO A 193 -17.67 -0.54 -23.36
CA PRO A 193 -18.49 0.68 -23.44
C PRO A 193 -19.06 1.10 -22.08
N SER A 194 -19.20 2.40 -21.83
CA SER A 194 -19.96 2.91 -20.68
C SER A 194 -21.40 2.40 -20.71
N GLN A 195 -22.04 2.25 -19.54
CA GLN A 195 -23.48 1.91 -19.47
C GLN A 195 -24.38 2.96 -20.16
N SER A 196 -23.86 4.17 -20.41
CA SER A 196 -24.53 5.26 -21.15
C SER A 196 -24.29 5.22 -22.67
N GLY A 197 -23.43 4.32 -23.19
CA GLY A 197 -23.27 4.09 -24.62
C GLY A 197 -22.39 5.08 -25.39
N SER A 198 -21.72 6.03 -24.72
CA SER A 198 -20.77 6.96 -25.35
C SER A 198 -19.39 6.95 -24.68
N GLY A 199 -18.54 6.04 -25.13
CA GLY A 199 -17.10 6.00 -24.84
C GLY A 199 -16.64 4.72 -24.12
N PRO A 200 -15.33 4.41 -24.17
CA PRO A 200 -14.76 3.32 -23.40
C PRO A 200 -14.82 3.62 -21.89
N LYS A 201 -14.96 2.58 -21.05
CA LYS A 201 -14.84 2.56 -19.56
C LYS A 201 -13.46 2.99 -19.04
N PHE A 202 -12.65 3.61 -19.89
CA PHE A 202 -11.34 4.22 -19.64
C PHE A 202 -11.27 5.07 -18.36
N ALA A 203 -12.42 5.45 -17.80
CA ALA A 203 -12.60 6.35 -16.68
C ALA A 203 -12.90 5.68 -15.32
N SER A 204 -12.46 4.44 -15.05
CA SER A 204 -12.75 3.78 -13.76
C SER A 204 -11.51 3.40 -12.95
N PHE A 205 -10.45 2.86 -13.57
CA PHE A 205 -9.30 2.31 -12.85
C PHE A 205 -8.01 3.13 -12.97
N PHE A 206 -8.07 4.29 -13.64
CA PHE A 206 -6.91 5.11 -13.91
C PHE A 206 -7.24 6.58 -13.69
N ARG A 207 -6.60 7.19 -12.68
CA ARG A 207 -6.61 8.64 -12.47
C ARG A 207 -5.22 9.22 -12.68
N PRO A 208 -5.12 10.43 -13.27
CA PRO A 208 -3.84 11.09 -13.37
C PRO A 208 -3.26 11.37 -11.97
N PRO A 209 -1.94 11.19 -11.76
CA PRO A 209 -1.30 11.61 -10.52
C PRO A 209 -1.57 13.10 -10.26
N ILE A 210 -1.78 13.41 -9.00
CA ILE A 210 -2.07 14.77 -8.53
C ILE A 210 -0.88 15.27 -7.74
N ASP A 211 -0.33 16.39 -8.17
CA ASP A 211 0.70 17.10 -7.42
C ASP A 211 0.05 18.14 -6.51
N VAL A 212 0.36 18.08 -5.22
CA VAL A 212 0.10 19.16 -4.26
C VAL A 212 1.31 20.09 -4.27
N LYS A 213 1.12 21.34 -4.67
CA LYS A 213 2.19 22.34 -4.75
C LYS A 213 2.27 23.11 -3.44
N LEU A 214 3.49 23.30 -2.95
CA LEU A 214 3.81 24.15 -1.82
C LEU A 214 4.69 25.30 -2.29
N ASN A 215 4.47 26.49 -1.74
CA ASN A 215 5.30 27.67 -1.96
C ASN A 215 6.59 27.61 -1.12
N GLU A 216 7.38 28.69 -1.14
CA GLU A 216 8.67 28.76 -0.44
C GLU A 216 8.55 28.67 1.08
N ASP A 217 7.43 29.13 1.64
CA ASP A 217 7.12 29.03 3.06
C ASP A 217 6.49 27.69 3.44
N GLY A 218 6.35 26.76 2.49
CA GLY A 218 5.73 25.46 2.71
C GLY A 218 4.20 25.52 2.83
N VAL A 219 3.60 26.65 2.46
CA VAL A 219 2.15 26.84 2.40
C VAL A 219 1.63 26.32 1.06
N PHE A 220 0.43 25.79 1.05
CA PHE A 220 -0.23 25.32 -0.17
C PHE A 220 -0.33 26.41 -1.26
N ASP A 221 0.10 26.06 -2.47
CA ASP A 221 0.18 26.91 -3.67
C ASP A 221 -0.70 26.36 -4.81
N GLY A 222 -1.59 25.40 -4.50
CA GLY A 222 -2.50 24.78 -5.46
C GLY A 222 -2.22 23.31 -5.76
N GLN A 223 -2.98 22.75 -6.69
CA GLN A 223 -2.82 21.38 -7.19
C GLN A 223 -2.67 21.38 -8.71
N ALA A 224 -2.03 20.33 -9.24
CA ALA A 224 -1.98 20.12 -10.69
C ALA A 224 -2.11 18.63 -11.01
N THR A 225 -2.92 18.31 -12.02
CA THR A 225 -2.95 16.97 -12.61
C THR A 225 -1.88 16.87 -13.68
N ARG A 226 -1.23 15.72 -13.75
CA ARG A 226 -0.22 15.43 -14.78
C ARG A 226 -0.79 14.68 -15.99
N GLY A 227 -2.02 14.98 -16.40
CA GLY A 227 -2.72 14.28 -17.49
C GLY A 227 -1.90 14.19 -18.79
N ARG A 228 -1.20 15.27 -19.19
CA ARG A 228 -0.35 15.27 -20.40
C ARG A 228 0.93 14.45 -20.27
N PHE A 229 1.46 14.24 -19.06
CA PHE A 229 2.65 13.39 -18.85
C PHE A 229 2.30 11.90 -19.02
N LEU A 230 1.04 11.53 -18.79
CA LEU A 230 0.59 10.16 -18.92
C LEU A 230 0.68 9.70 -20.36
N ILE A 231 0.31 10.55 -21.32
CA ILE A 231 0.32 10.24 -22.76
C ILE A 231 1.68 9.66 -23.21
N GLY A 232 2.80 10.25 -22.76
CA GLY A 232 4.14 9.77 -23.11
C GLY A 232 4.62 8.54 -22.32
N SER A 233 3.89 8.12 -21.29
CA SER A 233 4.23 6.99 -20.42
C SER A 233 3.13 5.90 -20.40
N LEU A 234 2.09 6.03 -21.23
CA LEU A 234 0.92 5.13 -21.21
C LEU A 234 1.33 3.68 -21.43
N ASP A 235 2.19 3.44 -22.42
CA ASP A 235 2.65 2.07 -22.73
C ASP A 235 3.39 1.45 -21.55
N GLN A 236 4.26 2.22 -20.88
CA GLN A 236 4.97 1.74 -19.68
C GLN A 236 4.01 1.44 -18.53
N ILE A 237 3.01 2.30 -18.32
CA ILE A 237 2.00 2.10 -17.27
C ILE A 237 1.15 0.86 -17.59
N ASN A 238 0.75 0.68 -18.85
CA ASN A 238 -0.02 -0.47 -19.29
C ASN A 238 0.75 -1.77 -19.10
N GLU A 239 2.02 -1.82 -19.52
CA GLU A 239 2.86 -3.00 -19.34
C GLU A 239 3.14 -3.27 -17.86
N GLN A 240 3.34 -2.24 -17.03
CA GLN A 240 3.44 -2.42 -15.58
C GLN A 240 2.14 -3.00 -15.00
N GLN A 241 0.97 -2.48 -15.38
CA GLN A 241 -0.31 -3.00 -14.87
C GLN A 241 -0.55 -4.45 -15.29
N LYS A 242 -0.31 -4.80 -16.56
CA LYS A 242 -0.42 -6.18 -17.02
C LYS A 242 0.55 -7.10 -16.28
N SER A 243 1.76 -6.62 -16.00
CA SER A 243 2.74 -7.33 -15.18
C SER A 243 2.23 -7.57 -13.76
N GLU A 244 1.64 -6.56 -13.10
CA GLU A 244 1.06 -6.72 -11.76
C GLU A 244 -0.13 -7.70 -11.76
N LEU A 245 -1.00 -7.63 -12.78
CA LEU A 245 -2.12 -8.57 -12.95
C LEU A 245 -1.63 -10.00 -13.18
N PHE A 246 -0.59 -10.17 -14.00
CA PHE A 246 0.08 -11.46 -14.18
C PHE A 246 0.58 -12.01 -12.84
N CYS A 247 1.21 -11.18 -12.00
CA CYS A 247 1.70 -11.62 -10.70
C CYS A 247 0.55 -11.95 -9.73
N ASP A 248 -0.53 -11.18 -9.77
CA ASP A 248 -1.74 -11.44 -8.99
C ASP A 248 -2.45 -12.74 -9.37
N TYR A 249 -2.29 -13.23 -10.61
CA TYR A 249 -2.75 -14.56 -10.98
C TYR A 249 -2.06 -15.65 -10.15
N PHE A 250 -0.73 -15.58 -9.99
CA PHE A 250 0.02 -16.54 -9.17
C PHE A 250 -0.24 -16.35 -7.67
N ALA A 251 -0.48 -15.11 -7.23
CA ALA A 251 -0.97 -14.84 -5.88
C ALA A 251 -2.32 -15.55 -5.63
N PHE A 252 -3.26 -15.42 -6.57
CA PHE A 252 -4.57 -16.07 -6.51
C PHE A 252 -4.45 -17.60 -6.50
N LEU A 253 -3.55 -18.16 -7.30
CA LEU A 253 -3.24 -19.59 -7.29
C LEU A 253 -2.72 -20.07 -5.95
N ALA A 254 -1.69 -19.42 -5.40
CA ALA A 254 -1.11 -19.76 -4.10
C ALA A 254 -2.16 -19.71 -2.97
N ILE A 255 -3.01 -18.68 -2.95
CA ILE A 255 -4.08 -18.53 -1.96
C ILE A 255 -5.12 -19.63 -2.11
N SER A 256 -5.52 -19.95 -3.34
CA SER A 256 -6.54 -20.97 -3.60
C SER A 256 -6.07 -22.36 -3.19
N LEU A 257 -4.82 -22.72 -3.54
CA LEU A 257 -4.21 -23.98 -3.12
C LEU A 257 -4.12 -24.10 -1.60
N ASN A 258 -3.64 -23.04 -0.93
CA ASN A 258 -3.49 -23.04 0.52
C ASN A 258 -4.87 -23.10 1.21
N SER A 259 -5.85 -22.33 0.72
CA SER A 259 -7.22 -22.32 1.26
C SER A 259 -7.93 -23.67 1.06
N ALA A 260 -7.71 -24.33 -0.07
CA ALA A 260 -8.20 -25.69 -0.32
C ALA A 260 -7.58 -26.70 0.64
N SER A 261 -6.26 -26.65 0.85
CA SER A 261 -5.55 -27.56 1.77
C SER A 261 -6.00 -27.42 3.23
N ARG A 262 -6.55 -26.27 3.60
CA ARG A 262 -7.02 -25.91 4.95
C ARG A 262 -8.54 -25.94 5.11
N SER A 263 -9.29 -26.29 4.06
CA SER A 263 -10.76 -26.30 4.06
C SER A 263 -11.38 -24.97 4.51
N VAL A 264 -10.81 -23.85 4.06
CA VAL A 264 -11.29 -22.52 4.46
C VAL A 264 -12.57 -22.16 3.71
N PRO A 265 -13.58 -21.56 4.37
CA PRO A 265 -14.77 -21.06 3.69
C PRO A 265 -14.48 -19.97 2.66
N HIS A 266 -15.11 -20.03 1.48
CA HIS A 266 -14.91 -19.06 0.39
C HIS A 266 -15.23 -17.63 0.82
N SER A 267 -16.27 -17.42 1.63
CA SER A 267 -16.64 -16.10 2.16
C SER A 267 -15.48 -15.42 2.89
N ASP A 268 -14.69 -16.20 3.63
CA ASP A 268 -13.60 -15.67 4.46
C ASP A 268 -12.39 -15.33 3.57
N VAL A 269 -12.12 -16.14 2.53
CA VAL A 269 -11.10 -15.84 1.52
C VAL A 269 -11.45 -14.57 0.74
N ILE A 270 -12.69 -14.44 0.24
CA ILE A 270 -13.14 -13.29 -0.54
C ILE A 270 -12.97 -11.99 0.26
N ARG A 271 -13.49 -11.95 1.50
CA ARG A 271 -13.40 -10.77 2.36
C ARG A 271 -11.94 -10.44 2.70
N SER A 272 -11.17 -11.44 3.11
CA SER A 272 -9.79 -11.25 3.54
C SER A 272 -8.88 -10.78 2.41
N LEU A 273 -9.10 -11.26 1.17
CA LEU A 273 -8.33 -10.85 0.00
C LEU A 273 -8.55 -9.37 -0.33
N VAL A 274 -9.82 -8.93 -0.33
CA VAL A 274 -10.17 -7.52 -0.56
C VAL A 274 -9.53 -6.62 0.49
N LEU A 275 -9.65 -7.00 1.77
CA LEU A 275 -9.04 -6.26 2.89
C LEU A 275 -7.50 -6.28 2.86
N CYS A 276 -6.90 -7.37 2.37
CA CYS A 276 -5.45 -7.49 2.22
C CYS A 276 -4.91 -6.49 1.18
N ILE A 277 -5.59 -6.33 0.05
CA ILE A 277 -5.20 -5.37 -1.00
C ILE A 277 -5.40 -3.94 -0.52
N GLU A 278 -6.50 -3.66 0.17
CA GLU A 278 -6.72 -2.35 0.80
C GLU A 278 -5.62 -2.03 1.82
N GLY A 279 -5.23 -3.00 2.64
CA GLY A 279 -4.09 -2.87 3.57
C GLY A 279 -2.77 -2.58 2.84
N LEU A 280 -2.51 -3.27 1.73
CA LEU A 280 -1.32 -3.04 0.90
C LEU A 280 -1.30 -1.62 0.31
N GLU A 281 -2.45 -1.11 -0.15
CA GLU A 281 -2.57 0.27 -0.61
C GLU A 281 -2.30 1.26 0.52
N LYS A 282 -2.88 1.06 1.70
CA LYS A 282 -2.64 1.93 2.87
C LYS A 282 -1.16 1.98 3.25
N LEU A 283 -0.47 0.84 3.29
CA LEU A 283 0.98 0.78 3.54
C LEU A 283 1.78 1.51 2.44
N THR A 284 1.40 1.33 1.18
CA THR A 284 2.03 2.00 0.04
C THR A 284 1.87 3.52 0.13
N TYR A 285 0.66 3.99 0.42
CA TYR A 285 0.38 5.42 0.58
C TYR A 285 1.06 6.00 1.82
N LEU A 286 1.09 5.27 2.94
CA LEU A 286 1.82 5.68 4.14
C LEU A 286 3.29 5.93 3.80
N THR A 287 3.95 4.93 3.21
CA THR A 287 5.38 4.97 2.84
C THR A 287 5.67 6.08 1.84
N LYS A 288 4.91 6.15 0.73
CA LYS A 288 5.10 7.18 -0.30
C LYS A 288 4.85 8.59 0.24
N THR A 289 3.84 8.76 1.09
CA THR A 289 3.54 10.07 1.71
C THR A 289 4.69 10.48 2.61
N MET A 290 5.13 9.64 3.56
CA MET A 290 6.25 9.95 4.44
C MET A 290 7.54 10.24 3.66
N LEU A 291 7.82 9.45 2.62
CA LEU A 291 9.00 9.66 1.78
C LEU A 291 8.95 10.98 1.02
N ARG A 292 7.77 11.43 0.59
CA ARG A 292 7.59 12.65 -0.22
C ARG A 292 7.32 13.90 0.62
N THR A 293 6.97 13.77 1.90
CA THR A 293 6.80 14.92 2.80
C THR A 293 8.09 15.73 2.84
N PRO A 294 8.02 17.05 2.57
CA PRO A 294 9.20 17.90 2.57
C PRO A 294 9.72 18.10 4.01
N ARG A 295 11.04 18.00 4.18
CA ARG A 295 11.72 18.23 5.46
C ARG A 295 12.16 19.67 5.64
N LEU A 296 11.98 20.53 4.63
CA LEU A 296 12.36 21.94 4.67
C LEU A 296 11.33 22.72 3.87
N THR A 297 10.98 23.91 4.34
CA THR A 297 10.15 24.86 3.60
C THR A 297 10.91 25.34 2.38
N ARG A 298 10.48 24.86 1.22
CA ARG A 298 10.92 25.29 -0.10
C ARG A 298 9.82 24.99 -1.08
N ARG A 299 9.80 25.70 -2.20
CA ARG A 299 8.88 25.40 -3.28
C ARG A 299 9.06 23.95 -3.72
N CYS A 300 8.00 23.14 -3.61
CA CYS A 300 8.03 21.74 -3.99
C CYS A 300 6.66 21.25 -4.42
N ALA A 301 6.64 20.15 -5.17
CA ALA A 301 5.42 19.43 -5.53
C ALA A 301 5.48 18.03 -4.90
N VAL A 302 4.48 17.71 -4.09
CA VAL A 302 4.29 16.38 -3.50
C VAL A 302 3.29 15.63 -4.34
N ARG A 303 3.76 14.57 -5.02
CA ARG A 303 2.93 13.75 -5.90
C ARG A 303 2.14 12.72 -5.11
N PHE A 304 0.87 12.56 -5.45
CA PHE A 304 0.01 11.44 -5.10
C PHE A 304 -0.30 10.66 -6.37
N ASP A 305 0.25 9.45 -6.47
CA ASP A 305 -0.07 8.54 -7.58
C ASP A 305 -1.45 7.93 -7.32
N ASP A 306 -2.11 7.44 -8.37
CA ASP A 306 -3.32 6.64 -8.21
C ASP A 306 -2.96 5.21 -7.77
N GLY A 307 -3.88 4.59 -7.04
CA GLY A 307 -3.71 3.24 -6.50
C GLY A 307 -4.02 2.20 -7.56
N HIS A 308 -3.38 1.03 -7.48
CA HIS A 308 -3.70 -0.10 -8.36
C HIS A 308 -4.72 -1.06 -7.73
N GLY A 309 -5.10 -0.87 -6.46
CA GLY A 309 -5.93 -1.80 -5.71
C GLY A 309 -7.30 -2.01 -6.33
N LYS A 310 -7.89 -0.98 -6.93
CA LYS A 310 -9.18 -1.13 -7.63
C LYS A 310 -9.08 -2.13 -8.79
N LEU A 311 -8.03 -2.02 -9.59
CA LEU A 311 -7.75 -2.90 -10.72
C LEU A 311 -7.45 -4.32 -10.23
N ARG A 312 -6.61 -4.46 -9.20
CA ARG A 312 -6.20 -5.74 -8.60
C ARG A 312 -7.38 -6.47 -7.96
N ILE A 313 -8.22 -5.78 -7.17
CA ILE A 313 -9.45 -6.33 -6.60
C ILE A 313 -10.39 -6.79 -7.73
N GLY A 314 -10.61 -5.95 -8.73
CA GLY A 314 -11.45 -6.28 -9.89
C GLY A 314 -10.97 -7.54 -10.61
N PHE A 315 -9.66 -7.66 -10.82
CA PHE A 315 -9.05 -8.84 -11.46
C PHE A 315 -9.22 -10.10 -10.61
N LEU A 316 -8.99 -10.02 -9.30
CA LEU A 316 -9.13 -11.19 -8.43
C LEU A 316 -10.59 -11.67 -8.34
N LEU A 317 -11.56 -10.75 -8.29
CA LEU A 317 -12.98 -11.09 -8.38
C LEU A 317 -13.35 -11.69 -9.75
N TYR A 318 -12.68 -11.27 -10.82
CA TYR A 318 -12.82 -11.87 -12.15
C TYR A 318 -12.26 -13.30 -12.18
N LEU A 319 -11.06 -13.54 -11.62
CA LEU A 319 -10.48 -14.88 -11.50
C LEU A 319 -11.35 -15.83 -10.67
N MET A 320 -11.95 -15.36 -9.57
CA MET A 320 -12.91 -16.16 -8.78
C MET A 320 -14.12 -16.60 -9.62
N GLU A 321 -14.66 -15.70 -10.44
CA GLU A 321 -15.81 -15.99 -11.32
C GLU A 321 -15.45 -16.98 -12.43
N MET A 322 -14.29 -16.78 -13.07
CA MET A 322 -13.77 -17.70 -14.09
C MET A 322 -13.57 -19.10 -13.50
N SER A 323 -12.99 -19.17 -12.30
CA SER A 323 -12.72 -20.43 -11.60
C SER A 323 -14.01 -21.14 -11.17
N ARG A 324 -15.11 -20.40 -10.94
CA ARG A 324 -16.43 -20.96 -10.62
C ARG A 324 -17.11 -21.62 -11.81
N THR A 325 -16.97 -21.05 -13.01
CA THR A 325 -17.77 -21.38 -14.20
C THR A 325 -17.18 -22.49 -15.10
N SER A 326 -16.23 -23.28 -14.59
CA SER A 326 -15.51 -24.32 -15.34
C SER A 326 -14.88 -23.81 -16.64
N ASN A 327 -14.36 -22.58 -16.64
CA ASN A 327 -13.69 -22.03 -17.80
C ASN A 327 -12.46 -22.89 -18.13
N PRO A 328 -12.33 -23.45 -19.35
CA PRO A 328 -11.23 -24.35 -19.71
C PRO A 328 -9.85 -23.67 -19.67
N LYS A 329 -9.82 -22.33 -19.58
CA LYS A 329 -8.61 -21.53 -19.39
C LYS A 329 -8.14 -21.46 -17.94
N VAL A 330 -8.80 -22.12 -16.98
CA VAL A 330 -8.40 -22.10 -15.56
C VAL A 330 -7.87 -23.47 -15.16
N PRO A 331 -6.70 -23.56 -14.47
CA PRO A 331 -6.18 -24.82 -13.93
C PRO A 331 -7.22 -25.58 -13.11
N ALA A 332 -7.28 -26.90 -13.26
CA ALA A 332 -8.24 -27.76 -12.55
C ALA A 332 -8.18 -27.58 -11.02
N THR A 333 -6.96 -27.38 -10.49
CA THR A 333 -6.71 -27.14 -9.06
C THR A 333 -7.42 -25.89 -8.51
N LEU A 334 -7.55 -24.83 -9.33
CA LEU A 334 -8.34 -23.66 -8.99
C LEU A 334 -9.84 -23.96 -9.05
N HIS A 335 -10.26 -24.66 -10.10
CA HIS A 335 -11.66 -25.01 -10.31
C HIS A 335 -12.22 -25.87 -9.16
N ASP A 336 -11.46 -26.84 -8.66
CA ASP A 336 -11.89 -27.77 -7.61
C ASP A 336 -12.28 -27.09 -6.29
N TYR A 337 -11.61 -25.99 -5.97
CA TYR A 337 -11.94 -25.18 -4.79
C TYR A 337 -13.12 -24.25 -5.07
N TRP A 338 -13.05 -23.45 -6.13
CA TRP A 338 -14.02 -22.37 -6.39
C TRP A 338 -15.37 -22.84 -6.96
N SER A 339 -15.44 -24.03 -7.56
CA SER A 339 -16.70 -24.64 -8.02
C SER A 339 -17.68 -24.94 -6.89
N LYS A 340 -17.20 -25.04 -5.65
CA LYS A 340 -18.00 -25.36 -4.44
C LYS A 340 -18.51 -24.14 -3.70
N ILE A 341 -18.39 -22.94 -4.29
CA ILE A 341 -18.82 -21.70 -3.66
C ILE A 341 -20.32 -21.71 -3.38
N THR A 342 -20.71 -21.37 -2.15
CA THR A 342 -22.11 -21.24 -1.73
C THR A 342 -22.77 -20.01 -2.39
N PRO A 343 -24.09 -20.00 -2.62
CA PRO A 343 -24.81 -18.81 -3.10
C PRO A 343 -24.57 -17.54 -2.26
N GLU A 344 -24.45 -17.68 -0.94
CA GLU A 344 -24.18 -16.56 -0.02
C GLU A 344 -22.81 -15.94 -0.27
N SER A 345 -21.79 -16.78 -0.46
CA SER A 345 -20.43 -16.34 -0.80
C SER A 345 -20.36 -15.72 -2.21
N ALA A 346 -21.13 -16.24 -3.18
CA ALA A 346 -21.21 -15.68 -4.52
C ALA A 346 -21.79 -14.25 -4.52
N LYS A 347 -22.79 -13.96 -3.67
CA LYS A 347 -23.32 -12.60 -3.49
C LYS A 347 -22.27 -11.59 -3.01
N LEU A 348 -21.23 -12.04 -2.28
CA LEU A 348 -20.12 -11.16 -1.89
C LEU A 348 -19.31 -10.71 -3.12
N ILE A 349 -19.10 -11.59 -4.10
CA ILE A 349 -18.42 -11.27 -5.36
C ILE A 349 -19.22 -10.20 -6.11
N GLU A 350 -20.54 -10.37 -6.23
CA GLU A 350 -21.43 -9.39 -6.88
C GLU A 350 -21.43 -8.04 -6.16
N MET A 351 -21.51 -8.06 -4.82
CA MET A 351 -21.45 -6.86 -3.98
C MET A 351 -20.14 -6.09 -4.20
N TYR A 352 -18.99 -6.77 -4.19
CA TYR A 352 -17.70 -6.11 -4.39
C TYR A 352 -17.45 -5.69 -5.85
N LYS A 353 -18.02 -6.40 -6.84
CA LYS A 353 -17.99 -6.00 -8.27
C LYS A 353 -18.82 -4.75 -8.55
N SER A 354 -19.81 -4.44 -7.72
CA SER A 354 -20.62 -3.23 -7.90
C SER A 354 -19.74 -1.97 -7.93
N GLN A 355 -20.16 -0.95 -8.68
CA GLN A 355 -19.44 0.33 -8.77
C GLN A 355 -19.21 0.95 -7.39
N TYR A 356 -20.16 0.82 -6.47
CA TYR A 356 -20.03 1.25 -5.09
C TYR A 356 -19.00 0.41 -4.30
N GLY A 357 -18.95 -0.90 -4.52
CA GLY A 357 -17.96 -1.80 -3.91
C GLY A 357 -16.53 -1.46 -4.33
N LEU A 358 -16.25 -1.38 -5.63
CA LEU A 358 -14.91 -1.08 -6.13
C LEU A 358 -14.44 0.33 -5.78
N ASN A 359 -15.33 1.34 -5.89
CA ASN A 359 -14.97 2.73 -5.60
C ASN A 359 -14.81 3.00 -4.09
N SER A 360 -15.49 2.25 -3.22
CA SER A 360 -15.41 2.50 -1.77
C SER A 360 -14.14 1.98 -1.11
N ILE A 361 -13.42 1.05 -1.74
CA ILE A 361 -12.31 0.35 -1.08
C ILE A 361 -10.94 0.96 -1.46
N ALA A 362 -10.67 1.10 -2.75
CA ALA A 362 -9.35 1.56 -3.22
C ALA A 362 -9.23 3.09 -3.34
N ASP A 363 -10.25 3.74 -3.90
CA ASP A 363 -10.20 5.18 -4.15
C ASP A 363 -10.17 6.00 -2.85
N MET A 364 -10.87 5.52 -1.81
CA MET A 364 -10.92 6.17 -0.51
C MET A 364 -9.54 6.31 0.12
N THR A 365 -8.68 5.31 0.01
CA THR A 365 -7.32 5.33 0.57
C THR A 365 -6.51 6.49 -0.02
N THR A 366 -6.51 6.63 -1.35
CA THR A 366 -5.81 7.71 -2.06
C THR A 366 -6.31 9.09 -1.64
N PHE A 367 -7.63 9.26 -1.54
CA PHE A 367 -8.24 10.54 -1.21
C PHE A 367 -7.99 10.95 0.24
N LEU A 368 -8.13 10.00 1.17
CA LEU A 368 -7.83 10.21 2.58
C LEU A 368 -6.34 10.48 2.78
N ALA A 369 -5.42 9.78 2.10
CA ALA A 369 -3.99 10.05 2.21
C ALA A 369 -3.63 11.49 1.80
N ARG A 370 -4.23 12.00 0.71
CA ARG A 370 -4.01 13.38 0.27
C ARG A 370 -4.65 14.41 1.20
N GLY A 371 -5.89 14.17 1.64
CA GLY A 371 -6.57 15.05 2.61
C GLY A 371 -5.78 15.14 3.92
N ALA A 372 -5.31 14.00 4.40
CA ALA A 372 -4.47 13.87 5.57
C ALA A 372 -3.14 14.61 5.40
N PHE A 373 -2.48 14.49 4.23
CA PHE A 373 -1.27 15.25 3.95
C PHE A 373 -1.50 16.76 4.03
N CYS A 374 -2.55 17.26 3.37
CA CYS A 374 -2.90 18.68 3.38
C CYS A 374 -3.13 19.20 4.81
N LEU A 375 -3.91 18.48 5.62
CA LEU A 375 -4.11 18.85 7.02
C LEU A 375 -2.82 18.76 7.85
N GLY A 376 -2.03 17.72 7.62
CA GLY A 376 -0.78 17.46 8.35
C GLY A 376 0.25 18.57 8.17
N ILE A 377 0.31 19.20 6.99
CA ILE A 377 1.18 20.38 6.75
C ILE A 377 0.58 21.69 7.30
N GLY A 378 -0.61 21.65 7.93
CA GLY A 378 -1.28 22.81 8.53
C GLY A 378 -2.17 23.60 7.56
N MET A 379 -2.55 23.02 6.42
CA MET A 379 -3.46 23.67 5.48
C MET A 379 -4.90 23.61 6.03
N PRO A 380 -5.64 24.72 6.12
CA PRO A 380 -7.07 24.65 6.36
C PRO A 380 -7.75 23.94 5.18
N PHE A 381 -8.81 23.19 5.44
CA PHE A 381 -9.61 22.70 4.31
C PHE A 381 -10.25 23.90 3.60
N PRO A 382 -10.03 24.06 2.28
CA PRO A 382 -10.79 25.03 1.51
C PRO A 382 -12.27 24.67 1.54
N ASP A 383 -13.12 25.69 1.35
CA ASP A 383 -14.53 25.46 1.09
C ASP A 383 -14.68 24.51 -0.10
N LEU A 384 -15.59 23.56 0.03
CA LEU A 384 -15.97 22.68 -1.07
C LEU A 384 -16.47 23.55 -2.22
N PRO A 385 -15.82 23.54 -3.40
CA PRO A 385 -16.38 24.24 -4.54
C PRO A 385 -17.72 23.61 -4.91
N ALA A 386 -18.58 24.40 -5.55
CA ALA A 386 -19.87 23.93 -6.02
C ALA A 386 -19.69 22.63 -6.82
N LYS A 387 -20.54 21.64 -6.54
CA LYS A 387 -20.56 20.40 -7.31
C LYS A 387 -20.67 20.79 -8.79
N PRO A 388 -19.83 20.26 -9.68
CA PRO A 388 -19.95 20.54 -11.11
C PRO A 388 -21.41 20.32 -11.53
N GLU A 389 -22.01 21.32 -12.17
CA GLU A 389 -23.30 21.13 -12.83
C GLU A 389 -23.08 20.02 -13.86
N SER A 390 -23.80 18.91 -13.68
CA SER A 390 -23.67 17.67 -14.45
C SER A 390 -23.58 17.93 -15.95
N GLY A 391 -22.64 17.29 -16.65
CA GLY A 391 -22.73 17.27 -18.11
C GLY A 391 -21.54 16.82 -18.95
N SER A 392 -20.40 16.37 -18.41
CA SER A 392 -19.29 15.95 -19.27
C SER A 392 -18.61 14.67 -18.78
N GLU A 393 -19.14 13.52 -19.20
CA GLU A 393 -18.50 12.23 -18.97
C GLU A 393 -17.07 12.22 -19.55
N GLY A 394 -16.11 11.67 -18.79
CA GLY A 394 -14.75 11.40 -19.27
C GLY A 394 -13.62 11.79 -18.31
N VAL A 395 -12.38 11.73 -18.81
CA VAL A 395 -11.12 11.95 -18.06
C VAL A 395 -11.09 13.31 -17.36
N LEU A 396 -11.74 14.34 -17.90
CA LEU A 396 -11.76 15.69 -17.35
C LEU A 396 -12.68 15.84 -16.14
N GLU A 397 -13.85 15.20 -16.13
CA GLU A 397 -14.73 15.17 -14.95
C GLU A 397 -14.11 14.31 -13.84
N MET A 398 -13.51 13.17 -14.18
CA MET A 398 -12.73 12.40 -13.21
C MET A 398 -11.57 13.18 -12.62
N ALA A 399 -10.82 13.92 -13.43
CA ALA A 399 -9.73 14.76 -12.95
C ALA A 399 -10.27 15.84 -12.01
N SER A 400 -11.42 16.44 -12.37
CA SER A 400 -12.12 17.44 -11.56
C SER A 400 -12.62 16.85 -10.25
N GLU A 401 -13.31 15.72 -10.26
CA GLU A 401 -13.72 15.00 -9.06
C GLU A 401 -12.53 14.59 -8.20
N ALA A 402 -11.47 14.06 -8.82
CA ALA A 402 -10.25 13.70 -8.12
C ALA A 402 -9.65 14.92 -7.41
N PHE A 403 -9.70 16.14 -7.97
CA PHE A 403 -9.32 17.33 -7.20
C PHE A 403 -10.20 17.47 -5.94
N LEU A 404 -11.52 17.32 -6.07
CA LEU A 404 -12.49 17.66 -5.03
C LEU A 404 -12.64 16.67 -3.87
N ILE A 405 -12.32 15.38 -4.08
CA ILE A 405 -12.72 14.33 -3.13
C ILE A 405 -12.07 14.41 -1.73
N PRO A 406 -10.80 14.86 -1.53
CA PRO A 406 -10.26 15.00 -0.18
C PRO A 406 -11.07 15.96 0.70
N TRP A 407 -11.70 16.95 0.07
CA TRP A 407 -12.54 17.97 0.72
C TRP A 407 -13.98 17.50 0.93
N ARG A 408 -14.41 16.38 0.30
CA ARG A 408 -15.73 15.79 0.50
C ARG A 408 -15.83 15.04 1.84
N PHE A 409 -14.70 14.77 2.49
CA PHE A 409 -14.66 14.14 3.82
C PHE A 409 -14.62 15.22 4.92
N PRO A 410 -15.47 15.12 5.95
CA PRO A 410 -15.44 16.07 7.05
C PRO A 410 -14.11 16.00 7.82
N SER A 411 -13.67 17.13 8.37
CA SER A 411 -12.34 17.23 9.01
C SER A 411 -12.16 16.31 10.22
N ASN A 412 -13.26 15.97 10.89
CA ASN A 412 -13.25 15.03 12.02
C ASN A 412 -12.72 13.64 11.66
N ILE A 413 -12.79 13.18 10.40
CA ILE A 413 -12.23 11.89 9.98
C ILE A 413 -10.70 11.84 10.14
N TYR A 414 -10.05 12.99 10.10
CA TYR A 414 -8.59 13.14 10.21
C TYR A 414 -8.12 13.48 11.63
N GLU A 415 -9.04 13.66 12.58
CA GLU A 415 -8.75 14.02 13.97
C GLU A 415 -9.11 12.87 14.90
N ILE A 416 -8.13 12.06 15.30
CA ILE A 416 -8.39 10.83 16.07
C ILE A 416 -9.14 11.10 17.39
N SER A 417 -8.82 12.20 18.07
CA SER A 417 -9.45 12.59 19.35
C SER A 417 -10.95 12.85 19.22
N ARG A 418 -11.45 13.31 18.06
CA ARG A 418 -12.88 13.50 17.80
C ARG A 418 -13.64 12.18 17.63
N ASN A 419 -12.92 11.07 17.48
CA ASN A 419 -13.48 9.74 17.29
C ASN A 419 -13.26 8.83 18.52
N ASN A 420 -12.84 9.39 19.67
CA ASN A 420 -12.70 8.63 20.91
C ASN A 420 -14.02 7.99 21.36
N GLY A 421 -15.16 8.66 21.11
CA GLY A 421 -16.51 8.14 21.38
C GLY A 421 -17.12 7.31 20.25
N TRP A 422 -16.31 6.79 19.32
CA TRP A 422 -16.81 5.94 18.22
C TRP A 422 -17.47 4.66 18.76
N ASN A 423 -18.54 4.20 18.11
CA ASN A 423 -19.15 2.90 18.40
C ASN A 423 -19.59 2.20 17.11
N PRO A 424 -19.81 0.87 17.13
CA PRO A 424 -20.15 0.10 15.92
C PRO A 424 -21.42 0.54 15.18
N ASP A 425 -22.34 1.24 15.86
CA ASP A 425 -23.58 1.74 15.25
C ASP A 425 -23.38 3.09 14.53
N GLN A 426 -22.26 3.76 14.76
CA GLN A 426 -21.92 5.00 14.07
C GLN A 426 -21.47 4.73 12.63
N ARG A 427 -21.89 5.62 11.72
CA ARG A 427 -21.43 5.58 10.33
C ARG A 427 -19.95 5.95 10.23
N GLY A 428 -19.21 5.21 9.42
CA GLY A 428 -17.80 5.46 9.15
C GLY A 428 -16.98 4.18 9.29
N ASP A 429 -15.94 4.04 8.48
CA ASP A 429 -15.03 2.90 8.57
C ASP A 429 -13.91 3.23 9.58
N PRO A 430 -13.80 2.49 10.71
CA PRO A 430 -12.80 2.80 11.74
C PRO A 430 -11.37 2.67 11.24
N SER A 431 -11.13 1.80 10.25
CA SER A 431 -9.82 1.63 9.62
C SER A 431 -9.43 2.85 8.79
N MET A 432 -10.40 3.41 8.05
CA MET A 432 -10.19 4.61 7.25
C MET A 432 -9.96 5.85 8.13
N ILE A 433 -10.72 5.99 9.22
CA ILE A 433 -10.53 7.07 10.20
C ILE A 433 -9.13 6.96 10.84
N GLY A 434 -8.75 5.76 11.30
CA GLY A 434 -7.44 5.53 11.90
C GLY A 434 -6.30 5.82 10.93
N PHE A 435 -6.40 5.34 9.69
CA PHE A 435 -5.43 5.60 8.63
C PHE A 435 -5.28 7.10 8.33
N ALA A 436 -6.39 7.78 8.03
CA ALA A 436 -6.40 9.19 7.66
C ALA A 436 -5.82 10.07 8.79
N SER A 437 -6.22 9.80 10.03
CA SER A 437 -5.72 10.51 11.21
C SER A 437 -4.23 10.25 11.45
N ALA A 438 -3.76 9.02 11.26
CA ALA A 438 -2.35 8.66 11.43
C ALA A 438 -1.47 9.32 10.38
N VAL A 439 -1.87 9.29 9.11
CA VAL A 439 -1.14 9.98 8.04
C VAL A 439 -1.05 11.47 8.31
N ALA A 440 -2.14 12.11 8.74
CA ALA A 440 -2.15 13.54 9.04
C ALA A 440 -1.16 13.90 10.17
N ASN A 441 -1.22 13.17 11.27
CA ASN A 441 -0.32 13.38 12.40
C ASN A 441 1.13 13.04 12.07
N ALA A 442 1.37 12.00 11.26
CA ALA A 442 2.72 11.64 10.85
C ALA A 442 3.33 12.69 9.93
N VAL A 443 2.56 13.21 8.97
CA VAL A 443 2.98 14.35 8.12
C VAL A 443 3.30 15.56 9.00
N SER A 444 2.44 15.87 9.98
CA SER A 444 2.69 16.98 10.91
C SER A 444 3.98 16.81 11.71
N CYS A 445 4.30 15.59 12.16
CA CYS A 445 5.55 15.31 12.86
C CYS A 445 6.78 15.53 11.97
N VAL A 446 6.75 15.09 10.72
CA VAL A 446 7.86 15.25 9.76
C VAL A 446 7.98 16.71 9.31
N PHE A 447 6.88 17.33 8.92
CA PHE A 447 6.86 18.70 8.40
C PHE A 447 7.17 19.74 9.49
N GLY A 448 6.57 19.59 10.66
CA GLY A 448 6.83 20.43 11.83
C GLY A 448 8.30 20.35 12.29
N HIS A 449 8.90 19.17 12.23
CA HIS A 449 10.33 19.02 12.47
C HIS A 449 11.17 19.80 11.46
N GLY A 450 10.77 19.77 10.19
CA GLY A 450 11.38 20.57 9.13
C GLY A 450 11.31 22.08 9.34
N LEU A 451 10.20 22.58 9.87
CA LEU A 451 10.01 23.99 10.20
C LEU A 451 10.96 24.44 11.31
N GLU A 452 11.13 23.62 12.35
CA GLU A 452 12.03 23.94 13.47
C GLU A 452 13.51 23.95 13.04
N PHE A 453 13.90 23.07 12.10
CA PHE A 453 15.24 23.09 11.50
C PHE A 453 15.56 24.36 10.71
N ARG A 454 14.57 25.08 10.16
CA ARG A 454 14.78 26.35 9.43
C ARG A 454 15.59 27.35 10.25
N ASN A 455 15.45 27.29 11.57
CA ASN A 455 16.00 28.22 12.54
C ASN A 455 17.40 27.82 13.09
N ASN A 456 17.94 26.65 12.73
CA ASN A 456 19.25 26.17 13.21
C ASN A 456 20.28 25.99 12.08
N ARG A 457 21.19 26.97 11.94
CA ARG A 457 22.19 27.05 10.84
C ARG A 457 23.17 25.86 10.81
N LYS A 458 23.55 25.29 11.96
CA LYS A 458 24.50 24.15 12.04
C LYS A 458 23.87 22.82 11.61
N GLU A 459 22.56 22.67 11.80
CA GLU A 459 21.83 21.45 11.43
C GLU A 459 21.40 21.45 9.96
N LYS A 460 21.21 22.63 9.36
CA LYS A 460 21.02 22.81 7.90
C LYS A 460 22.14 22.15 7.06
N GLU A 461 23.40 22.30 7.49
CA GLU A 461 24.56 21.71 6.81
C GLU A 461 24.61 20.17 6.98
N ALA A 462 24.10 19.63 8.09
CA ALA A 462 24.00 18.19 8.34
C ALA A 462 22.80 17.54 7.62
N ALA A 463 21.69 18.27 7.42
CA ALA A 463 20.48 17.79 6.76
C ALA A 463 20.67 17.60 5.24
N VAL A 464 21.45 18.46 4.57
CA VAL A 464 21.84 18.27 3.16
C VAL A 464 22.56 16.92 2.95
N TRP A 465 23.24 16.41 3.99
CA TRP A 465 23.87 15.10 3.99
C TRP A 465 22.92 13.91 4.28
N LEU A 466 21.79 14.14 4.96
CA LEU A 466 20.79 13.12 5.32
C LEU A 466 19.77 12.87 4.20
N VAL A 467 19.45 13.89 3.37
CA VAL A 467 18.47 13.83 2.27
C VAL A 467 18.82 12.82 1.16
N ARG A 468 20.06 12.30 1.13
CA ARG A 468 20.40 11.14 0.29
C ARG A 468 19.96 9.87 1.03
N SER A 469 18.81 9.30 0.65
CA SER A 469 18.29 8.07 1.24
C SER A 469 19.36 6.96 1.26
N PRO A 470 19.36 6.04 2.25
CA PRO A 470 20.21 4.86 2.24
C PRO A 470 20.13 4.07 0.92
N ARG A 471 18.93 4.02 0.31
CA ARG A 471 18.67 3.40 -1.00
C ARG A 471 19.43 4.11 -2.14
N ALA A 472 19.46 5.44 -2.17
CA ALA A 472 20.26 6.20 -3.14
C ALA A 472 21.79 6.03 -2.94
N ARG A 473 22.24 5.77 -1.71
CA ARG A 473 23.66 5.50 -1.41
C ARG A 473 24.11 4.10 -1.79
N LEU A 474 23.18 3.15 -1.91
CA LEU A 474 23.43 1.79 -2.38
C LEU A 474 23.42 1.71 -3.91
N LEU A 475 22.64 2.57 -4.58
CA LEU A 475 22.50 2.61 -6.04
C LEU A 475 23.63 3.36 -6.78
N ASN A 476 24.54 4.07 -6.09
CA ASN A 476 25.65 4.77 -6.73
C ASN A 476 26.96 4.67 -5.91
N PRO A 477 27.70 3.55 -6.00
CA PRO A 477 28.97 3.37 -5.28
C PRO A 477 30.11 4.26 -5.81
N SER A 478 30.00 4.74 -7.05
CA SER A 478 31.06 5.38 -7.83
C SER A 478 31.42 6.80 -7.37
N GLU A 479 30.52 7.52 -6.69
CA GLU A 479 30.81 8.88 -6.20
C GLU A 479 31.76 8.91 -4.99
N ARG A 480 32.06 7.75 -4.36
CA ARG A 480 32.99 7.70 -3.21
C ARG A 480 34.46 7.94 -3.57
N GLY A 481 34.81 7.91 -4.86
CA GLY A 481 36.21 7.97 -5.32
C GLY A 481 36.71 9.31 -5.84
N VAL A 482 35.82 10.22 -6.28
CA VAL A 482 36.24 11.34 -7.16
C VAL A 482 36.58 12.61 -6.38
N ASP A 483 35.90 12.91 -5.27
CA ASP A 483 36.06 14.22 -4.62
C ASP A 483 37.28 14.34 -3.68
N ARG A 484 37.85 13.22 -3.20
CA ARG A 484 39.03 13.27 -2.31
C ARG A 484 40.35 13.44 -3.04
N ARG A 485 40.43 13.14 -4.34
CA ARG A 485 41.67 13.33 -5.13
C ARG A 485 41.77 14.71 -5.76
N ASN A 486 40.66 15.38 -6.05
CA ASN A 486 40.67 16.72 -6.64
C ASN A 486 40.83 17.85 -5.60
N GLY A 487 40.36 17.66 -4.37
CA GLY A 487 40.52 18.66 -3.29
C GLY A 487 41.95 18.85 -2.76
N ARG A 488 42.90 17.97 -3.11
CA ARG A 488 44.31 18.10 -2.68
C ARG A 488 45.21 18.74 -3.74
N LYS A 489 44.88 18.66 -5.04
CA LYS A 489 45.64 19.35 -6.10
C LYS A 489 45.29 20.83 -6.25
N GLN A 490 44.10 21.26 -5.78
CA GLN A 490 43.69 22.66 -5.87
C GLN A 490 44.23 23.56 -4.74
N ARG A 491 44.76 22.99 -3.65
CA ARG A 491 45.37 23.76 -2.54
C ARG A 491 46.84 24.11 -2.74
N ASP A 492 47.55 23.40 -3.63
CA ASP A 492 48.97 23.66 -3.91
C ASP A 492 49.20 24.57 -5.13
N ALA A 493 48.15 24.92 -5.89
CA ALA A 493 48.21 25.83 -7.04
C ALA A 493 47.92 27.31 -6.70
N THR A 494 47.62 27.63 -5.43
CA THR A 494 47.38 29.02 -4.96
C THR A 494 48.48 29.53 -4.03
N ARG A 495 49.64 28.88 -4.02
CA ARG A 495 50.87 29.34 -3.37
C ARG A 495 52.07 29.18 -4.33
N ARG A 496 52.00 29.81 -5.50
CA ARG A 496 53.16 30.30 -6.26
C ARG A 496 52.76 31.53 -7.02
#